data_AF-A0A6A4N950-F1
#
_entry.id   AF-A0A6A4N950-F1
#
_cell.length_a   1.000
_cell.length_b   1.000
_cell.length_c   1.000
_cell.angle_alpha   90.00
_cell.angle_beta   90.00
_cell.angle_gamma   90.00
#
_symmetry.space_group_name_H-M   'P 1'
#
loop_
_entity.id
_entity.type
_entity.pdbx_description
1 polymer ?
#
loop_
_entity_poly.entity_id
_entity_poly.type
_entity_poly.pdbx_seq_one_letter_code
_entity_poly.pdbx_strand_id
1 'polypeptide(L)'
;MSKDGIPFCLSSIDLVESTTVAESNFSNLRTTIPEIKSGSGIYAFSLKWNDIKTLTPSILSPYSRYGLNRNPKFRNQGKLLTLSDFLSLTKGQTSGVLISIENAAYLEEKQGLSVTNAVLNALQKVGCDKPGSQKVMIQSSHSSVLKIFKEKSKYERLYKVDKSIGDALDSAVEDIKSFSDSVVIGKASVIPQSEGFLVNYTNTVTKLQSFNLSVYVETFSNEFVSQAWDYYSDAFVEINSFVVGAKVNGIITDFPKTADRYRKNLCLKEGKKPAYMSPVEPGKLLQQISKAYFPPPSPPLPVLTDTNVTEPPLPSVPAPTTAPAPTTP
;
A
#
# COMPACT_ATOMS: atom_id res chain seq x y z
N MET A 1 -15.14 0.55 -1.88
CA MET A 1 -16.41 1.26 -1.69
C MET A 1 -17.56 0.32 -2.05
N SER A 2 -18.68 0.39 -1.34
CA SER A 2 -19.88 -0.42 -1.62
C SER A 2 -20.69 0.12 -2.80
N LYS A 3 -21.67 -0.66 -3.29
CA LYS A 3 -22.59 -0.29 -4.37
C LYS A 3 -23.36 1.00 -4.12
N ASP A 4 -23.69 1.26 -2.85
CA ASP A 4 -24.39 2.45 -2.37
C ASP A 4 -23.44 3.59 -1.95
N GLY A 5 -22.18 3.55 -2.40
CA GLY A 5 -21.24 4.67 -2.27
C GLY A 5 -20.63 4.84 -0.88
N ILE A 6 -20.67 3.81 -0.02
CA ILE A 6 -20.10 3.89 1.33
C ILE A 6 -18.64 3.42 1.31
N PRO A 7 -17.67 4.29 1.64
CA PRO A 7 -16.28 3.88 1.76
C PRO A 7 -16.08 3.10 3.07
N PHE A 8 -15.35 1.99 3.00
CA PHE A 8 -15.07 1.12 4.15
C PHE A 8 -13.66 0.56 4.04
N CYS A 9 -13.10 0.14 5.18
CA CYS A 9 -11.73 -0.32 5.29
C CYS A 9 -11.62 -1.80 4.91
N LEU A 10 -10.88 -2.08 3.84
CA LEU A 10 -10.47 -3.42 3.42
C LEU A 10 -9.18 -3.31 2.60
N SER A 11 -8.34 -4.34 2.63
CA SER A 11 -7.06 -4.37 1.89
C SER A 11 -7.23 -4.55 0.38
N SER A 12 -8.40 -4.97 -0.08
CA SER A 12 -8.69 -5.26 -1.48
C SER A 12 -10.12 -4.89 -1.82
N ILE A 13 -10.35 -4.60 -3.10
CA ILE A 13 -11.69 -4.40 -3.65
C ILE A 13 -12.42 -5.74 -3.90
N ASP A 14 -11.67 -6.85 -4.01
CA ASP A 14 -12.23 -8.20 -4.01
C ASP A 14 -12.46 -8.68 -2.58
N LEU A 15 -13.74 -8.87 -2.23
CA LEU A 15 -14.16 -9.33 -0.92
C LEU A 15 -13.68 -10.75 -0.61
N VAL A 16 -13.38 -11.58 -1.63
CA VAL A 16 -12.88 -12.96 -1.44
C VAL A 16 -11.55 -12.97 -0.69
N GLU A 17 -10.72 -11.94 -0.84
CA GLU A 17 -9.37 -11.92 -0.27
C GLU A 17 -9.33 -11.71 1.24
N SER A 18 -10.41 -11.20 1.84
CA SER A 18 -10.42 -10.84 3.27
C SER A 18 -11.78 -11.01 3.95
N THR A 19 -12.68 -11.80 3.35
CA THR A 19 -13.97 -12.20 3.93
C THR A 19 -14.36 -13.60 3.50
N THR A 20 -15.40 -14.18 4.10
CA THR A 20 -15.98 -15.47 3.69
C THR A 20 -17.06 -15.33 2.61
N VAL A 21 -17.05 -14.25 1.81
CA VAL A 21 -18.12 -13.96 0.83
C VAL A 21 -18.34 -15.10 -0.18
N ALA A 22 -17.28 -15.85 -0.53
CA ALA A 22 -17.37 -16.98 -1.45
C ALA A 22 -18.21 -18.16 -0.91
N GLU A 23 -18.38 -18.24 0.42
CA GLU A 23 -19.18 -19.25 1.12
C GLU A 23 -20.61 -18.77 1.42
N SER A 24 -20.95 -17.54 1.01
CA SER A 24 -22.24 -16.91 1.27
C SER A 24 -23.22 -17.06 0.10
N ASN A 25 -24.45 -16.56 0.29
CA ASN A 25 -25.45 -16.42 -0.76
C ASN A 25 -25.04 -15.43 -1.88
N PHE A 26 -23.93 -14.71 -1.73
CA PHE A 26 -23.38 -13.80 -2.73
C PHE A 26 -22.34 -14.45 -3.66
N SER A 27 -22.08 -15.75 -3.51
CA SER A 27 -21.14 -16.50 -4.35
C SER A 27 -21.46 -16.42 -5.84
N ASN A 28 -22.73 -16.24 -6.20
CA ASN A 28 -23.22 -16.04 -7.56
C ASN A 28 -22.85 -14.67 -8.19
N LEU A 29 -22.37 -13.71 -7.40
CA LEU A 29 -21.91 -12.40 -7.88
C LEU A 29 -20.46 -12.44 -8.41
N ARG A 30 -19.84 -13.61 -8.44
CA ARG A 30 -18.48 -13.80 -8.94
C ARG A 30 -18.39 -13.37 -10.40
N THR A 31 -17.43 -12.51 -10.70
CA THR A 31 -17.20 -12.00 -12.06
C THR A 31 -15.72 -11.76 -12.33
N THR A 32 -15.34 -11.70 -13.60
CA THR A 32 -13.97 -11.46 -14.08
C THR A 32 -13.87 -10.03 -14.59
N ILE A 33 -12.95 -9.24 -14.03
CA ILE A 33 -12.71 -7.84 -14.40
C ILE A 33 -11.20 -7.67 -14.58
N PRO A 34 -10.68 -7.89 -15.80
CA PRO A 34 -9.25 -7.87 -16.07
C PRO A 34 -8.56 -6.55 -15.72
N GLU A 35 -9.29 -5.44 -15.75
CA GLU A 35 -8.78 -4.11 -15.39
C GLU A 35 -8.47 -3.96 -13.90
N ILE A 36 -9.09 -4.77 -13.03
CA ILE A 36 -8.85 -4.75 -11.58
C ILE A 36 -7.82 -5.81 -11.20
N LYS A 37 -8.03 -7.06 -11.64
CA LYS A 37 -7.11 -8.15 -11.37
C LYS A 37 -7.29 -9.33 -12.31
N SER A 38 -6.31 -10.24 -12.26
CA SER A 38 -6.40 -11.53 -12.93
C SER A 38 -7.39 -12.47 -12.21
N GLY A 39 -8.11 -13.26 -12.99
CA GLY A 39 -9.10 -14.22 -12.49
C GLY A 39 -10.44 -13.59 -12.09
N SER A 40 -11.24 -14.35 -11.35
CA SER A 40 -12.57 -13.93 -10.90
C SER A 40 -12.56 -13.53 -9.43
N GLY A 41 -13.41 -12.58 -9.07
CA GLY A 41 -13.59 -12.08 -7.71
C GLY A 41 -15.05 -11.74 -7.42
N ILE A 42 -15.34 -11.39 -6.16
CA ILE A 42 -16.63 -10.83 -5.75
C ILE A 42 -16.35 -9.42 -5.25
N TYR A 43 -16.68 -8.43 -6.06
CA TYR A 43 -16.22 -7.07 -5.83
C TYR A 43 -17.12 -6.28 -4.88
N ALA A 44 -16.51 -5.43 -4.06
CA ALA A 44 -17.20 -4.60 -3.08
C ALA A 44 -18.34 -3.75 -3.68
N PHE A 45 -18.16 -3.20 -4.88
CA PHE A 45 -19.16 -2.37 -5.55
C PHE A 45 -20.36 -3.17 -6.09
N SER A 46 -20.34 -4.50 -6.02
CA SER A 46 -21.49 -5.33 -6.40
C SER A 46 -22.53 -5.45 -5.26
N LEU A 47 -22.17 -5.09 -4.02
CA LEU A 47 -22.99 -5.26 -2.82
C LEU A 47 -23.25 -3.95 -2.09
N LYS A 48 -24.43 -3.79 -1.47
CA LYS A 48 -24.71 -2.64 -0.60
C LYS A 48 -23.96 -2.80 0.72
N TRP A 49 -23.67 -1.69 1.41
CA TRP A 49 -22.99 -1.74 2.70
C TRP A 49 -23.72 -2.60 3.74
N ASN A 50 -25.06 -2.58 3.73
CA ASN A 50 -25.85 -3.40 4.64
C ASN A 50 -25.66 -4.90 4.44
N ASP A 51 -25.30 -5.34 3.24
CA ASP A 51 -24.95 -6.73 2.97
C ASP A 51 -23.49 -6.99 3.37
N ILE A 52 -22.57 -6.10 2.96
CA ILE A 52 -21.13 -6.22 3.25
C ILE A 52 -20.86 -6.32 4.74
N LYS A 53 -21.50 -5.49 5.57
CA LYS A 53 -21.29 -5.48 7.03
C LYS A 53 -21.71 -6.78 7.73
N THR A 54 -22.48 -7.65 7.06
CA THR A 54 -22.87 -8.97 7.58
C THR A 54 -21.85 -10.07 7.25
N LEU A 55 -20.93 -9.80 6.30
CA LEU A 55 -19.89 -10.74 5.93
C LEU A 55 -18.94 -10.98 7.10
N THR A 56 -18.50 -12.23 7.24
CA THR A 56 -17.47 -12.59 8.23
C THR A 56 -16.11 -12.17 7.68
N PRO A 57 -15.37 -11.27 8.36
CA PRO A 57 -13.99 -10.96 7.98
C PRO A 57 -13.13 -12.22 8.04
N SER A 58 -12.10 -12.30 7.20
CA SER A 58 -11.09 -13.34 7.24
C SER A 58 -9.72 -12.70 7.13
N ILE A 59 -8.84 -12.97 8.10
CA ILE A 59 -7.48 -12.44 8.10
C ILE A 59 -6.72 -12.93 6.87
N LEU A 60 -6.11 -12.00 6.15
CA LEU A 60 -5.26 -12.34 5.01
C LEU A 60 -4.04 -13.12 5.49
N SER A 61 -3.74 -14.24 4.84
CA SER A 61 -2.55 -15.06 5.09
C SER A 61 -1.75 -15.21 3.78
N PRO A 62 -0.91 -14.21 3.41
CA PRO A 62 -0.22 -14.20 2.11
C PRO A 62 0.67 -15.42 1.85
N TYR A 63 1.11 -16.07 2.91
CA TYR A 63 2.02 -17.22 2.88
C TYR A 63 1.33 -18.55 3.23
N SER A 64 0.01 -18.63 3.09
CA SER A 64 -0.78 -19.85 3.36
C SER A 64 -0.35 -21.04 2.49
N ARG A 65 0.17 -20.80 1.28
CA ARG A 65 0.75 -21.85 0.40
C ARG A 65 1.93 -22.60 1.04
N TYR A 66 2.59 -21.99 2.02
CA TYR A 66 3.67 -22.59 2.81
C TYR A 66 3.17 -23.15 4.15
N GLY A 67 1.85 -23.27 4.34
CA GLY A 67 1.25 -23.66 5.62
C GLY A 67 1.25 -22.56 6.69
N LEU A 68 1.72 -21.35 6.35
CA LEU A 68 1.80 -20.22 7.29
C LEU A 68 0.49 -19.43 7.30
N ASN A 69 -0.42 -19.86 8.17
CA ASN A 69 -1.68 -19.17 8.39
C ASN A 69 -1.56 -18.18 9.56
N ARG A 70 -1.98 -16.93 9.34
CA ARG A 70 -1.98 -15.91 10.39
C ARG A 70 -3.10 -16.20 11.38
N ASN A 71 -2.73 -16.25 12.66
CA ASN A 71 -3.64 -16.37 13.81
C ASN A 71 -4.84 -17.33 13.58
N PRO A 72 -4.61 -18.64 13.36
CA PRO A 72 -5.66 -19.58 12.96
C PRO A 72 -6.87 -19.62 13.91
N LYS A 73 -6.62 -19.45 15.22
CA LYS A 73 -7.66 -19.42 16.26
C LYS A 73 -8.64 -18.24 16.08
N PHE A 74 -8.14 -17.10 15.63
CA PHE A 74 -8.90 -15.87 15.51
C PHE A 74 -9.00 -15.38 14.06
N ARG A 75 -8.89 -16.31 13.10
CA ARG A 75 -8.87 -16.00 11.66
C ARG A 75 -10.07 -15.18 11.19
N ASN A 76 -11.22 -15.38 11.82
CA ASN A 76 -12.48 -14.74 11.46
C ASN A 76 -12.94 -13.67 12.47
N GLN A 77 -12.06 -13.27 13.40
CA GLN A 77 -12.41 -12.24 14.37
C GLN A 77 -12.27 -10.84 13.77
N GLY A 78 -13.16 -9.95 14.21
CA GLY A 78 -13.18 -8.54 13.80
C GLY A 78 -14.53 -8.12 13.27
N LYS A 79 -14.62 -6.87 12.82
CA LYS A 79 -15.79 -6.31 12.14
C LYS A 79 -15.30 -5.41 11.02
N LEU A 80 -16.04 -5.37 9.92
CA LEU A 80 -15.80 -4.39 8.86
C LEU A 80 -16.29 -3.02 9.35
N LEU A 81 -15.48 -1.99 9.12
CA LEU A 81 -15.78 -0.62 9.53
C LEU A 81 -15.90 0.28 8.32
N THR A 82 -16.86 1.21 8.35
CA THR A 82 -16.84 2.32 7.40
C THR A 82 -15.60 3.17 7.64
N LEU A 83 -15.16 3.91 6.63
CA LEU A 83 -14.03 4.83 6.78
C LEU A 83 -14.32 5.88 7.88
N SER A 84 -15.56 6.36 7.96
CA SER A 84 -15.97 7.32 8.99
C SER A 84 -15.88 6.75 10.40
N ASP A 85 -16.26 5.49 10.59
CA ASP A 85 -16.17 4.82 11.90
C ASP A 85 -14.70 4.61 12.28
N PHE A 86 -13.88 4.13 11.35
CA PHE A 86 -12.44 3.97 11.57
C PHE A 86 -11.76 5.30 11.96
N LEU A 87 -12.02 6.38 11.21
CA LEU A 87 -11.47 7.70 11.51
C LEU A 87 -11.95 8.25 12.86
N SER A 88 -13.16 7.90 13.28
CA SER A 88 -13.68 8.29 14.60
C SER A 88 -12.95 7.56 15.73
N LEU A 89 -12.55 6.30 15.52
CA LEU A 89 -11.75 5.53 16.49
C LEU A 89 -10.32 6.06 16.64
N THR A 90 -9.74 6.64 15.57
CA THR A 90 -8.37 7.17 15.59
C THR A 90 -8.28 8.61 16.09
N LYS A 91 -9.41 9.28 16.32
CA LYS A 91 -9.45 10.69 16.71
C LYS A 91 -8.74 10.92 18.05
N GLY A 92 -7.89 11.94 18.10
CA GLY A 92 -7.10 12.30 19.30
C GLY A 92 -5.89 11.41 19.54
N GLN A 93 -5.64 10.40 18.71
CA GLN A 93 -4.39 9.63 18.75
C GLN A 93 -3.24 10.46 18.16
N THR A 94 -2.04 10.29 18.72
CA THR A 94 -0.82 10.94 18.20
C THR A 94 -0.33 10.33 16.89
N SER A 95 -0.77 9.11 16.57
CA SER A 95 -0.42 8.42 15.33
C SER A 95 -1.19 9.01 14.15
N GLY A 96 -0.53 9.16 12.99
CA GLY A 96 -1.21 9.54 11.76
C GLY A 96 -2.02 8.39 11.15
N VAL A 97 -2.88 8.72 10.18
CA VAL A 97 -3.67 7.76 9.40
C VAL A 97 -3.19 7.75 7.96
N LEU A 98 -2.95 6.56 7.41
CA LEU A 98 -2.67 6.36 5.99
C LEU A 98 -3.91 5.74 5.33
N ILE A 99 -4.41 6.35 4.26
CA ILE A 99 -5.54 5.85 3.47
C ILE A 99 -5.02 5.55 2.06
N SER A 100 -5.09 4.28 1.64
CA SER A 100 -4.80 3.88 0.26
C SER A 100 -6.08 3.95 -0.58
N ILE A 101 -6.00 4.57 -1.76
CA ILE A 101 -7.10 4.69 -2.71
C ILE A 101 -6.63 4.09 -4.03
N GLU A 102 -7.29 3.01 -4.45
CA GLU A 102 -6.98 2.29 -5.69
C GLU A 102 -8.24 2.12 -6.54
N ASN A 103 -8.06 1.85 -7.84
CA ASN A 103 -9.14 1.61 -8.81
C ASN A 103 -10.13 2.79 -8.95
N ALA A 104 -9.69 4.02 -8.68
CA ALA A 104 -10.56 5.20 -8.68
C ALA A 104 -11.22 5.45 -10.04
N ALA A 105 -10.44 5.40 -11.13
CA ALA A 105 -10.95 5.58 -12.48
C ALA A 105 -12.00 4.51 -12.84
N TYR A 106 -11.74 3.24 -12.52
CA TYR A 106 -12.69 2.16 -12.76
C TYR A 106 -14.01 2.39 -12.00
N LEU A 107 -13.92 2.75 -10.72
CA LEU A 107 -15.11 3.02 -9.90
C LEU A 107 -15.91 4.20 -10.46
N GLU A 108 -15.26 5.26 -10.91
CA GLU A 108 -15.94 6.42 -11.48
C GLU A 108 -16.57 6.10 -12.84
N GLU A 109 -15.81 5.55 -13.80
CA GLU A 109 -16.30 5.31 -15.16
C GLU A 109 -17.32 4.18 -15.26
N LYS A 110 -17.06 3.07 -14.57
CA LYS A 110 -17.81 1.83 -14.78
C LYS A 110 -18.90 1.64 -13.74
N GLN A 111 -18.74 2.23 -12.56
CA GLN A 111 -19.68 2.07 -11.45
C GLN A 111 -20.40 3.37 -11.06
N GLY A 112 -20.00 4.53 -11.59
CA GLY A 112 -20.58 5.83 -11.21
C GLY A 112 -20.25 6.21 -9.77
N LEU A 113 -19.13 5.72 -9.25
CA LEU A 113 -18.77 5.72 -7.84
C LEU A 113 -17.49 6.53 -7.60
N SER A 114 -17.62 7.78 -7.14
CA SER A 114 -16.46 8.63 -6.84
C SER A 114 -15.87 8.37 -5.46
N VAL A 115 -14.86 7.49 -5.42
CA VAL A 115 -14.16 7.13 -4.18
C VAL A 115 -13.38 8.30 -3.58
N THR A 116 -12.83 9.19 -4.42
CA THR A 116 -12.08 10.37 -3.99
C THR A 116 -12.97 11.34 -3.23
N ASN A 117 -14.15 11.66 -3.77
CA ASN A 117 -15.15 12.49 -3.11
C ASN A 117 -15.68 11.81 -1.83
N ALA A 118 -15.92 10.50 -1.85
CA ALA A 118 -16.38 9.76 -0.68
C ALA A 118 -15.36 9.83 0.49
N VAL A 119 -14.07 9.70 0.19
CA VAL A 119 -12.99 9.83 1.17
C VAL A 119 -12.87 11.26 1.71
N LEU A 120 -12.91 12.28 0.82
CA LEU A 120 -12.89 13.69 1.22
C LEU A 120 -14.06 14.01 2.17
N ASN A 121 -15.27 13.58 1.82
CA ASN A 121 -16.47 13.78 2.65
C ASN A 121 -16.32 13.08 4.01
N ALA A 122 -15.79 11.86 4.05
CA ALA A 122 -15.56 11.14 5.30
C ALA A 122 -14.56 11.88 6.20
N LEU A 123 -13.47 12.40 5.63
CA LEU A 123 -12.46 13.16 6.36
C LEU A 123 -12.99 14.51 6.89
N GLN A 124 -13.76 15.24 6.09
CA GLN A 124 -14.41 16.49 6.50
C GLN A 124 -15.41 16.24 7.63
N LYS A 125 -16.21 15.17 7.54
CA LYS A 125 -17.22 14.81 8.54
C LYS A 125 -16.62 14.59 9.94
N VAL A 126 -15.43 14.01 10.03
CA VAL A 126 -14.75 13.79 11.32
C VAL A 126 -13.88 14.96 11.77
N GLY A 127 -13.65 15.95 10.89
CA GLY A 127 -12.88 17.17 11.12
C GLY A 127 -11.37 17.02 10.93
N CYS A 128 -10.93 16.08 10.09
CA CYS A 128 -9.50 15.86 9.77
C CYS A 128 -8.92 16.92 8.82
N ASP A 129 -9.74 17.82 8.30
CA ASP A 129 -9.38 18.94 7.45
C ASP A 129 -9.03 20.22 8.25
N LYS A 130 -9.36 20.24 9.55
CA LYS A 130 -9.18 21.40 10.41
C LYS A 130 -7.72 21.57 10.89
N PRO A 131 -7.27 22.80 11.19
CA PRO A 131 -5.95 23.03 11.79
C PRO A 131 -5.77 22.25 13.10
N GLY A 132 -4.59 21.65 13.31
CA GLY A 132 -4.28 20.87 14.52
C GLY A 132 -4.94 19.49 14.59
N SER A 133 -5.56 19.04 13.50
CA SER A 133 -6.12 17.69 13.39
C SER A 133 -5.04 16.61 13.22
N GLN A 134 -5.46 15.34 13.32
CA GLN A 134 -4.61 14.17 13.12
C GLN A 134 -3.95 14.21 11.74
N LYS A 135 -2.66 13.85 11.67
CA LYS A 135 -1.94 13.72 10.39
C LYS A 135 -2.63 12.68 9.52
N VAL A 136 -3.04 13.07 8.31
CA VAL A 136 -3.60 12.16 7.30
C VAL A 136 -2.67 12.14 6.09
N MET A 137 -2.40 10.93 5.62
CA MET A 137 -1.61 10.62 4.44
C MET A 137 -2.50 9.89 3.44
N ILE A 138 -2.46 10.30 2.17
CA ILE A 138 -3.20 9.66 1.07
C ILE A 138 -2.21 8.95 0.17
N GLN A 139 -2.38 7.65 0.00
CA GLN A 139 -1.58 6.83 -0.90
C GLN A 139 -2.41 6.40 -2.11
N SER A 140 -1.79 6.38 -3.28
CA SER A 140 -2.39 5.89 -4.52
C SER A 140 -1.29 5.57 -5.52
N SER A 141 -1.48 4.54 -6.35
CA SER A 141 -0.62 4.35 -7.53
C SER A 141 -1.02 5.20 -8.74
N HIS A 142 -2.15 5.91 -8.62
CA HIS A 142 -2.67 6.82 -9.62
C HIS A 142 -2.36 8.28 -9.30
N SER A 143 -1.63 8.98 -10.18
CA SER A 143 -1.28 10.40 -10.03
C SER A 143 -2.51 11.31 -10.11
N SER A 144 -3.49 10.91 -10.90
CA SER A 144 -4.79 11.58 -11.04
C SER A 144 -5.56 11.69 -9.71
N VAL A 145 -5.50 10.66 -8.86
CA VAL A 145 -6.06 10.68 -7.50
C VAL A 145 -5.32 11.68 -6.61
N LEU A 146 -3.98 11.64 -6.60
CA LEU A 146 -3.18 12.49 -5.72
C LEU A 146 -3.30 13.98 -6.06
N LYS A 147 -3.47 14.31 -7.35
CA LYS A 147 -3.75 15.69 -7.80
C LYS A 147 -5.04 16.25 -7.20
N ILE A 148 -6.12 15.46 -7.13
CA ILE A 148 -7.37 15.87 -6.47
C ILE A 148 -7.12 16.22 -4.99
N PHE A 149 -6.37 15.39 -4.28
CA PHE A 149 -6.07 15.64 -2.87
C PHE A 149 -5.10 16.79 -2.66
N LYS A 150 -4.22 17.09 -3.62
CA LYS A 150 -3.39 18.29 -3.61
C LYS A 150 -4.22 19.57 -3.70
N GLU A 151 -5.23 19.60 -4.55
CA GLU A 151 -6.07 20.78 -4.76
C GLU A 151 -7.08 21.02 -3.63
N LYS A 152 -7.67 19.92 -3.11
CA LYS A 152 -8.81 19.99 -2.19
C LYS A 152 -8.43 19.88 -0.71
N SER A 153 -7.17 19.61 -0.36
CA SER A 153 -6.78 19.32 1.02
C SER A 153 -5.31 19.61 1.33
N LYS A 154 -4.97 19.51 2.62
CA LYS A 154 -3.58 19.65 3.12
C LYS A 154 -2.94 18.30 3.48
N TYR A 155 -3.49 17.19 3.01
CA TYR A 155 -2.96 15.87 3.34
C TYR A 155 -1.62 15.63 2.63
N GLU A 156 -0.74 14.89 3.30
CA GLU A 156 0.51 14.41 2.69
C GLU A 156 0.17 13.32 1.68
N ARG A 157 0.82 13.34 0.51
CA ARG A 157 0.49 12.48 -0.64
C ARG A 157 1.64 11.54 -0.92
N LEU A 158 1.33 10.25 -1.00
CA LEU A 158 2.28 9.16 -1.21
C LEU A 158 1.98 8.51 -2.57
N TYR A 159 2.89 8.69 -3.54
CA TYR A 159 2.78 7.99 -4.82
C TYR A 159 3.33 6.57 -4.69
N LYS A 160 2.50 5.57 -4.97
CA LYS A 160 2.91 4.17 -4.96
C LYS A 160 3.35 3.71 -6.35
N VAL A 161 4.58 3.23 -6.46
CA VAL A 161 5.07 2.62 -7.70
C VAL A 161 4.68 1.14 -7.71
N ASP A 162 3.78 0.75 -8.62
CA ASP A 162 3.21 -0.61 -8.66
C ASP A 162 4.18 -1.69 -9.14
N LYS A 163 5.26 -1.31 -9.81
CA LYS A 163 6.25 -2.23 -10.38
C LYS A 163 7.60 -2.07 -9.71
N SER A 164 8.37 -3.16 -9.70
CA SER A 164 9.77 -3.09 -9.28
C SER A 164 10.58 -2.33 -10.34
N ILE A 165 11.38 -1.36 -9.90
CA ILE A 165 12.19 -0.48 -10.76
C ILE A 165 13.64 -0.46 -10.29
N GLY A 166 14.58 -0.27 -11.21
CA GLY A 166 16.01 -0.20 -10.90
C GLY A 166 16.56 1.23 -10.85
N ASP A 167 15.83 2.18 -11.45
CA ASP A 167 16.18 3.59 -11.54
C ASP A 167 14.94 4.41 -11.94
N ALA A 168 15.07 5.73 -12.01
CA ALA A 168 14.06 6.65 -12.52
C ALA A 168 14.70 7.76 -13.37
N LEU A 169 14.04 8.16 -14.46
CA LEU A 169 14.40 9.35 -15.21
C LEU A 169 14.14 10.60 -14.37
N ASP A 170 15.00 11.62 -14.49
CA ASP A 170 14.86 12.88 -13.74
C ASP A 170 13.49 13.54 -14.01
N SER A 171 13.05 13.56 -15.27
CA SER A 171 11.74 14.07 -15.67
C SER A 171 10.58 13.34 -14.99
N ALA A 172 10.68 12.02 -14.83
CA ALA A 172 9.64 11.24 -14.16
C ALA A 172 9.59 11.56 -12.66
N VAL A 173 10.74 11.80 -12.03
CA VAL A 173 10.80 12.20 -10.61
C VAL A 173 10.29 13.63 -10.40
N GLU A 174 10.59 14.55 -11.33
CA GLU A 174 10.02 15.90 -11.35
C GLU A 174 8.49 15.88 -11.46
N ASP A 175 7.95 15.04 -12.33
CA ASP A 175 6.51 14.82 -12.46
C ASP A 175 5.92 14.29 -11.15
N ILE A 176 6.52 13.28 -10.53
CA ILE A 176 6.08 12.73 -9.22
C ILE A 176 6.04 13.83 -8.15
N LYS A 177 7.08 14.65 -8.09
CA LYS A 177 7.18 15.77 -7.14
C LYS A 177 6.09 16.82 -7.35
N SER A 178 5.57 16.94 -8.57
CA SER A 178 4.48 17.88 -8.85
C SER A 178 3.17 17.51 -8.15
N PHE A 179 2.95 16.24 -7.76
CA PHE A 179 1.68 15.79 -7.16
C PHE A 179 1.83 14.97 -5.88
N SER A 180 3.05 14.66 -5.44
CA SER A 180 3.31 13.87 -4.22
C SER A 180 4.42 14.46 -3.36
N ASP A 181 4.39 14.14 -2.07
CA ASP A 181 5.42 14.52 -1.08
C ASP A 181 6.40 13.38 -0.83
N SER A 182 5.99 12.16 -1.17
CA SER A 182 6.68 10.92 -0.83
C SER A 182 6.35 9.83 -1.84
N VAL A 183 7.23 8.84 -1.93
CA VAL A 183 7.09 7.70 -2.84
C VAL A 183 7.16 6.40 -2.05
N VAL A 184 6.26 5.48 -2.37
CA VAL A 184 6.22 4.12 -1.83
C VAL A 184 6.69 3.16 -2.92
N ILE A 185 7.72 2.37 -2.63
CA ILE A 185 8.29 1.39 -3.56
C ILE A 185 8.39 0.00 -2.93
N GLY A 186 8.42 -1.04 -3.77
CA GLY A 186 8.63 -2.42 -3.32
C GLY A 186 10.09 -2.68 -2.88
N LYS A 187 10.29 -3.68 -2.00
CA LYS A 187 11.63 -4.12 -1.55
C LYS A 187 12.63 -4.35 -2.70
N ALA A 188 12.17 -4.98 -3.79
CA ALA A 188 12.99 -5.27 -4.96
C ALA A 188 13.45 -4.03 -5.72
N SER A 189 12.76 -2.89 -5.59
CA SER A 189 13.20 -1.62 -6.16
C SER A 189 14.36 -0.98 -5.39
N VAL A 190 14.78 -1.56 -4.27
CA VAL A 190 15.91 -1.08 -3.46
C VAL A 190 17.05 -2.09 -3.49
N ILE A 191 16.72 -3.36 -3.23
CA ILE A 191 17.65 -4.48 -3.26
C ILE A 191 16.96 -5.63 -4.00
N PRO A 192 17.25 -5.85 -5.29
CA PRO A 192 16.66 -6.92 -6.07
C PRO A 192 17.09 -8.28 -5.53
N GLN A 193 16.26 -9.29 -5.79
CA GLN A 193 16.51 -10.67 -5.42
C GLN A 193 16.62 -11.56 -6.66
N SER A 194 17.54 -12.52 -6.64
CA SER A 194 17.62 -13.61 -7.61
C SER A 194 17.61 -14.93 -6.87
N GLU A 195 16.58 -15.76 -7.11
CA GLU A 195 16.37 -17.04 -6.42
C GLU A 195 16.49 -16.96 -4.88
N GLY A 196 16.02 -15.85 -4.29
CA GLY A 196 16.06 -15.62 -2.84
C GLY A 196 17.32 -14.95 -2.29
N PHE A 197 18.35 -14.73 -3.12
CA PHE A 197 19.57 -13.99 -2.74
C PHE A 197 19.48 -12.52 -3.09
N LEU A 198 19.96 -11.65 -2.21
CA LEU A 198 20.15 -10.23 -2.52
C LEU A 198 21.28 -10.06 -3.54
N VAL A 199 21.07 -9.17 -4.52
CA VAL A 199 22.04 -8.96 -5.60
C VAL A 199 22.89 -7.71 -5.36
N ASN A 200 22.31 -6.52 -5.52
CA ASN A 200 22.99 -5.22 -5.40
C ASN A 200 21.99 -4.14 -4.96
N TYR A 201 22.48 -2.96 -4.56
CA TYR A 201 21.61 -1.80 -4.42
C TYR A 201 21.22 -1.26 -5.81
N THR A 202 19.98 -0.80 -5.94
CA THR A 202 19.52 0.01 -7.08
C THR A 202 19.87 1.49 -6.85
N ASN A 203 19.70 2.32 -7.89
CA ASN A 203 19.83 3.77 -7.78
C ASN A 203 18.53 4.45 -7.32
N THR A 204 17.43 3.71 -7.21
CA THR A 204 16.08 4.26 -7.04
C THR A 204 15.95 5.14 -5.79
N VAL A 205 16.43 4.68 -4.63
CA VAL A 205 16.29 5.46 -3.37
C VAL A 205 17.08 6.76 -3.47
N THR A 206 18.33 6.70 -3.90
CA THR A 206 19.20 7.88 -4.03
C THR A 206 18.65 8.87 -5.06
N LYS A 207 18.12 8.37 -6.18
CA LYS A 207 17.51 9.18 -7.24
C LYS A 207 16.25 9.90 -6.75
N LEU A 208 15.35 9.22 -6.06
CA LEU A 208 14.14 9.86 -5.51
C LEU A 208 14.49 10.91 -4.44
N GLN A 209 15.43 10.59 -3.55
CA GLN A 209 15.85 11.48 -2.48
C GLN A 209 16.59 12.74 -3.00
N SER A 210 17.30 12.66 -4.13
CA SER A 210 17.95 13.85 -4.71
C SER A 210 16.96 14.93 -5.17
N PHE A 211 15.69 14.57 -5.35
CA PHE A 211 14.60 15.51 -5.64
C PHE A 211 13.80 15.93 -4.40
N ASN A 212 14.28 15.60 -3.19
CA ASN A 212 13.62 15.83 -1.90
C ASN A 212 12.32 15.03 -1.70
N LEU A 213 12.15 13.88 -2.35
CA LEU A 213 11.05 12.96 -2.06
C LEU A 213 11.46 12.02 -0.94
N SER A 214 10.60 11.88 0.07
CA SER A 214 10.79 10.83 1.08
C SER A 214 10.41 9.48 0.51
N VAL A 215 11.21 8.45 0.77
CA VAL A 215 11.03 7.10 0.23
C VAL A 215 10.60 6.14 1.33
N TYR A 216 9.43 5.54 1.16
CA TYR A 216 8.91 4.46 2.00
C TYR A 216 8.99 3.14 1.24
N VAL A 217 9.27 2.05 1.96
CA VAL A 217 9.37 0.72 1.33
C VAL A 217 8.32 -0.23 1.88
N GLU A 218 7.65 -0.95 0.98
CA GLU A 218 6.61 -1.92 1.31
C GLU A 218 6.89 -3.31 0.70
N THR A 219 6.33 -4.41 1.22
CA THR A 219 5.76 -4.58 2.56
C THR A 219 6.67 -5.52 3.35
N PHE A 220 7.00 -5.15 4.59
CA PHE A 220 7.81 -5.98 5.48
C PHE A 220 6.94 -6.95 6.26
N SER A 221 7.38 -8.21 6.33
CA SER A 221 6.66 -9.34 6.93
C SER A 221 7.62 -10.15 7.81
N ASN A 222 7.13 -10.69 8.92
CA ASN A 222 7.94 -11.52 9.81
C ASN A 222 7.98 -12.99 9.37
N GLU A 223 7.08 -13.41 8.49
CA GLU A 223 7.08 -14.78 7.97
C GLU A 223 8.40 -15.04 7.25
N PHE A 224 9.14 -16.06 7.67
CA PHE A 224 10.52 -16.31 7.22
C PHE A 224 10.64 -16.49 5.69
N VAL A 225 9.60 -17.01 5.03
CA VAL A 225 9.53 -17.16 3.56
C VAL A 225 9.38 -15.84 2.80
N SER A 226 9.11 -14.72 3.51
CA SER A 226 8.96 -13.39 2.91
C SER A 226 10.29 -12.68 2.67
N GLN A 227 11.37 -13.23 3.20
CA GLN A 227 12.68 -12.58 3.34
C GLN A 227 13.71 -13.26 2.46
N ALA A 228 14.69 -12.49 1.98
CA ALA A 228 15.86 -13.04 1.30
C ALA A 228 16.70 -13.90 2.27
N TRP A 229 17.44 -14.86 1.72
CA TRP A 229 18.27 -15.77 2.52
C TRP A 229 19.37 -15.05 3.28
N ASP A 230 19.85 -13.93 2.73
CA ASP A 230 20.85 -13.06 3.36
C ASP A 230 20.42 -12.52 4.73
N TYR A 231 19.11 -12.48 5.01
CA TYR A 231 18.58 -12.03 6.29
C TYR A 231 18.48 -13.14 7.33
N TYR A 232 18.77 -14.40 6.97
CA TYR A 232 18.66 -15.56 7.87
C TYR A 232 17.33 -15.64 8.62
N SER A 233 16.24 -15.26 7.95
CA SER A 233 14.89 -15.19 8.54
C SER A 233 14.74 -14.22 9.72
N ASP A 234 15.60 -13.19 9.82
CA ASP A 234 15.54 -12.17 10.86
C ASP A 234 14.97 -10.84 10.31
N ALA A 235 13.78 -10.48 10.78
CA ALA A 235 13.10 -9.23 10.42
C ALA A 235 13.81 -7.95 10.90
N PHE A 236 14.59 -8.00 11.97
CA PHE A 236 15.38 -6.84 12.39
C PHE A 236 16.56 -6.61 11.44
N VAL A 237 17.20 -7.69 10.99
CA VAL A 237 18.30 -7.61 10.01
C VAL A 237 17.78 -7.08 8.67
N GLU A 238 16.61 -7.56 8.22
CA GLU A 238 15.95 -7.03 7.03
C GLU A 238 15.65 -5.53 7.19
N ILE A 239 14.93 -5.13 8.24
CA ILE A 239 14.60 -3.71 8.48
C ILE A 239 15.86 -2.85 8.55
N ASN A 240 16.91 -3.30 9.23
CA ASN A 240 18.19 -2.58 9.34
C ASN A 240 18.86 -2.37 7.97
N SER A 241 18.77 -3.36 7.08
CA SER A 241 19.37 -3.27 5.74
C SER A 241 18.71 -2.20 4.89
N PHE A 242 17.40 -1.96 5.06
CA PHE A 242 16.72 -0.87 4.36
C PHE A 242 16.88 0.48 5.09
N VAL A 243 16.74 0.52 6.41
CA VAL A 243 16.77 1.78 7.18
C VAL A 243 18.18 2.36 7.31
N VAL A 244 19.18 1.51 7.60
CA VAL A 244 20.59 1.95 7.77
C VAL A 244 21.39 1.76 6.50
N GLY A 245 21.21 0.62 5.80
CA GLY A 245 21.92 0.33 4.55
C GLY A 245 21.46 1.23 3.41
N ALA A 246 20.20 1.06 2.98
CA ALA A 246 19.62 1.85 1.89
C ALA A 246 19.17 3.27 2.28
N LYS A 247 19.10 3.59 3.58
CA LYS A 247 18.71 4.92 4.11
C LYS A 247 17.32 5.37 3.67
N VAL A 248 16.36 4.46 3.63
CA VAL A 248 14.95 4.79 3.34
C VAL A 248 14.35 5.62 4.48
N ASN A 249 13.37 6.46 4.17
CA ASN A 249 12.73 7.35 5.14
C ASN A 249 11.73 6.62 6.05
N GLY A 250 11.17 5.50 5.59
CA GLY A 250 10.28 4.67 6.38
C GLY A 250 9.97 3.32 5.75
N ILE A 251 9.23 2.50 6.48
CA ILE A 251 8.79 1.18 6.02
C ILE A 251 7.28 1.02 6.28
N ILE A 252 6.64 0.21 5.44
CA ILE A 252 5.26 -0.26 5.62
C ILE A 252 5.33 -1.75 5.98
N THR A 253 4.65 -2.15 7.06
CA THR A 253 4.72 -3.51 7.58
C THR A 253 3.39 -3.98 8.16
N ASP A 254 3.12 -5.27 7.98
CA ASP A 254 2.02 -5.97 8.66
C ASP A 254 2.36 -6.29 10.13
N PHE A 255 3.60 -6.05 10.57
CA PHE A 255 4.11 -6.39 11.90
C PHE A 255 4.58 -5.14 12.65
N PRO A 256 3.67 -4.20 13.00
CA PRO A 256 4.04 -2.93 13.62
C PRO A 256 4.78 -3.10 14.95
N LYS A 257 4.54 -4.18 15.69
CA LYS A 257 5.28 -4.49 16.93
C LYS A 257 6.76 -4.82 16.68
N THR A 258 7.09 -5.43 15.54
CA THR A 258 8.49 -5.67 15.13
C THR A 258 9.17 -4.34 14.84
N ALA A 259 8.56 -3.50 13.99
CA ALA A 259 9.11 -2.20 13.64
C ALA A 259 9.26 -1.27 14.86
N ASP A 260 8.30 -1.25 15.78
CA ASP A 260 8.39 -0.47 17.01
C ASP A 260 9.55 -0.94 17.91
N ARG A 261 9.74 -2.26 18.05
CA ARG A 261 10.88 -2.81 18.79
C ARG A 261 12.21 -2.49 18.13
N TYR A 262 12.30 -2.59 16.80
CA TYR A 262 13.48 -2.19 16.04
C TYR A 262 13.82 -0.72 16.30
N ARG A 263 12.84 0.18 16.17
CA ARG A 263 13.00 1.63 16.40
C ARG A 263 13.45 1.96 17.84
N LYS A 264 12.96 1.19 18.82
CA LYS A 264 13.29 1.36 20.24
C LYS A 264 14.60 0.66 20.65
N ASN A 265 15.25 -0.06 19.76
CA ASN A 265 16.47 -0.78 20.07
C ASN A 265 17.62 0.20 20.42
N LEU A 266 18.05 0.17 21.68
CA LEU A 266 19.10 1.08 22.19
C LEU A 266 20.46 0.81 21.56
N CYS A 267 20.76 -0.43 21.17
CA CYS A 267 22.04 -0.78 20.55
C CYS A 267 22.23 -0.10 19.19
N LEU A 268 21.16 0.28 18.49
CA LEU A 268 21.23 1.06 17.25
C LEU A 268 21.64 2.53 17.49
N LYS A 269 21.47 3.01 18.72
CA LYS A 269 21.79 4.38 19.16
C LYS A 269 23.17 4.49 19.83
N GLU A 270 23.79 3.37 20.15
CA GLU A 270 25.15 3.32 20.69
C GLU A 270 26.17 3.81 19.64
N GLY A 271 27.19 4.55 20.09
CA GLY A 271 28.25 5.06 19.22
C GLY A 271 29.07 3.94 18.55
N LYS A 272 29.25 2.80 19.25
CA LYS A 272 29.89 1.59 18.72
C LYS A 272 28.84 0.50 18.50
N LYS A 273 28.32 0.43 17.27
CA LYS A 273 27.35 -0.59 16.87
C LYS A 273 27.98 -1.98 16.89
N PRO A 274 27.31 -3.00 17.47
CA PRO A 274 27.76 -4.38 17.36
C PRO A 274 27.82 -4.83 15.90
N ALA A 275 28.75 -5.72 15.55
CA ALA A 275 28.93 -6.19 14.16
C ALA A 275 27.67 -6.85 13.58
N TYR A 276 26.87 -7.52 14.40
CA TYR A 276 25.59 -8.12 14.00
C TYR A 276 24.49 -7.09 13.73
N MET A 277 24.73 -5.80 13.99
CA MET A 277 23.85 -4.68 13.65
C MET A 277 24.31 -3.92 12.40
N SER A 278 25.35 -4.41 11.71
CA SER A 278 25.67 -3.91 10.38
C SER A 278 24.56 -4.31 9.40
N PRO A 279 24.17 -3.43 8.46
CA PRO A 279 23.26 -3.82 7.40
C PRO A 279 23.89 -4.94 6.56
N VAL A 280 23.06 -5.81 6.01
CA VAL A 280 23.51 -6.83 5.08
C VAL A 280 24.09 -6.15 3.84
N GLU A 281 25.21 -6.68 3.36
CA GLU A 281 25.82 -6.27 2.10
C GLU A 281 25.23 -7.13 0.97
N PRO A 282 24.41 -6.55 0.06
CA PRO A 282 23.84 -7.31 -1.05
C PRO A 282 24.92 -8.01 -1.88
N GLY A 283 24.64 -9.23 -2.32
CA GLY A 283 25.56 -10.04 -3.13
C GLY A 283 26.61 -10.79 -2.33
N LYS A 284 26.79 -10.50 -1.03
CA LYS A 284 27.79 -11.17 -0.19
C LYS A 284 27.53 -12.66 -0.01
N LEU A 285 26.27 -13.05 0.25
CA LEU A 285 25.92 -14.46 0.36
C LEU A 285 26.01 -15.16 -1.01
N LEU A 286 25.63 -14.47 -2.09
CA LEU A 286 25.73 -14.98 -3.46
C LEU A 286 27.18 -15.38 -3.83
N GLN A 287 28.17 -14.62 -3.36
CA GLN A 287 29.59 -14.93 -3.57
C GLN A 287 30.07 -16.22 -2.89
N GLN A 288 29.31 -16.76 -1.92
CA GLN A 288 29.64 -18.02 -1.25
C GLN A 288 29.15 -19.26 -2.03
N ILE A 289 28.34 -19.07 -3.07
CA ILE A 289 27.79 -20.15 -3.88
C ILE A 289 28.81 -20.54 -4.97
N SER A 290 28.92 -21.84 -5.26
CA SER A 290 29.74 -22.26 -6.39
C SER A 290 29.09 -21.87 -7.72
N LYS A 291 29.91 -21.57 -8.74
CA LYS A 291 29.42 -21.13 -10.06
C LYS A 291 28.40 -22.07 -10.70
N ALA A 292 28.45 -23.37 -10.38
CA ALA A 292 27.52 -24.37 -10.89
C ALA A 292 26.07 -24.19 -10.36
N TYR A 293 25.91 -23.51 -9.22
CA TYR A 293 24.61 -23.22 -8.61
C TYR A 293 24.29 -21.72 -8.64
N PHE A 294 25.00 -20.93 -9.44
CA PHE A 294 24.62 -19.54 -9.62
C PHE A 294 23.22 -19.46 -10.23
N PRO A 295 22.33 -18.64 -9.65
CA PRO A 295 21.05 -18.40 -10.26
C PRO A 295 21.28 -17.75 -11.63
N PRO A 296 20.38 -17.99 -12.60
CA PRO A 296 20.47 -17.36 -13.89
C PRO A 296 20.46 -15.82 -13.72
N PRO A 297 21.19 -15.08 -14.57
CA PRO A 297 21.17 -13.62 -14.52
C PRO A 297 19.74 -13.14 -14.73
N SER A 298 19.23 -12.35 -13.77
CA SER A 298 17.91 -11.73 -13.90
C SER A 298 17.98 -10.58 -14.90
N PRO A 299 16.91 -10.34 -15.68
CA PRO A 299 16.84 -9.16 -16.52
C PRO A 299 16.96 -7.89 -15.66
N PRO A 300 17.55 -6.81 -16.20
CA PRO A 300 17.62 -5.55 -15.47
C PRO A 300 16.22 -5.06 -15.14
N LEU A 301 16.06 -4.50 -13.95
CA LEU A 301 14.79 -3.87 -13.56
C LEU A 301 14.51 -2.67 -14.48
N PRO A 302 13.25 -2.42 -14.82
CA PRO A 302 12.87 -1.29 -15.66
C PRO A 302 13.22 0.05 -14.98
N VAL A 303 13.44 1.06 -15.82
CA VAL A 303 13.59 2.45 -15.38
C VAL A 303 12.21 3.11 -15.39
N LEU A 304 11.89 3.86 -14.33
CA LEU A 304 10.64 4.63 -14.27
C LEU A 304 10.69 5.83 -15.23
N THR A 305 9.74 5.90 -16.16
CA THR A 305 9.65 6.96 -17.19
C THR A 305 8.40 7.83 -17.02
N ASP A 306 8.36 8.97 -17.72
CA ASP A 306 7.24 9.93 -17.65
C ASP A 306 5.89 9.28 -17.99
N THR A 307 5.89 8.38 -18.97
CA THR A 307 4.70 7.61 -19.38
C THR A 307 4.19 6.62 -18.33
N ASN A 308 5.01 6.27 -17.34
CA ASN A 308 4.57 5.43 -16.22
C ASN A 308 3.88 6.25 -15.12
N VAL A 309 4.12 7.55 -15.08
CA VAL A 309 3.67 8.46 -14.02
C VAL A 309 2.51 9.33 -14.50
N THR A 310 2.52 9.67 -15.79
CA THR A 310 1.51 10.51 -16.42
C THR A 310 0.23 9.74 -16.65
N GLU A 311 -0.87 10.26 -16.11
CA GLU A 311 -2.20 9.70 -16.28
C GLU A 311 -3.18 10.78 -16.76
N PRO A 312 -4.22 10.38 -17.52
CA PRO A 312 -5.33 11.28 -17.80
C PRO A 312 -6.02 11.73 -16.49
N PRO A 313 -6.67 12.90 -16.47
CA PRO A 313 -7.49 13.32 -15.34
C PRO A 313 -8.58 12.30 -15.01
N LEU A 314 -8.96 12.22 -13.73
CA LEU A 314 -10.07 11.37 -13.31
C LEU A 314 -11.38 11.81 -13.99
N PRO A 315 -12.18 10.85 -14.49
CA PRO A 315 -13.46 11.13 -15.12
C PRO A 315 -14.45 11.81 -14.15
N SER A 316 -15.13 12.84 -14.62
CA SER A 316 -16.11 13.54 -13.78
C SER A 316 -17.42 12.77 -13.73
N VAL A 317 -17.84 12.34 -12.53
CA VAL A 317 -19.22 11.86 -12.32
C VAL A 317 -20.15 13.08 -12.27
N PRO A 318 -21.20 13.17 -13.12
CA PRO A 318 -22.20 14.22 -13.00
C PRO A 318 -22.83 14.19 -11.60
N ALA A 319 -22.97 15.34 -10.95
CA ALA A 319 -23.72 15.43 -9.70
C ALA A 319 -25.15 14.87 -9.92
N PRO A 320 -25.70 14.08 -8.99
CA PRO A 320 -27.08 13.65 -9.09
C PRO A 320 -27.97 14.90 -9.15
N THR A 321 -28.69 15.04 -10.27
CA THR A 321 -29.68 16.10 -10.47
C THR A 321 -30.71 16.00 -9.35
N THR A 322 -30.73 16.99 -8.46
CA THR A 322 -31.85 17.20 -7.56
C THR A 322 -33.10 17.38 -8.41
N ALA A 323 -34.01 16.40 -8.38
CA ALA A 323 -35.33 16.54 -8.99
C ALA A 323 -36.01 17.79 -8.40
N PRO A 324 -36.65 18.63 -9.23
CA PRO A 324 -37.41 19.78 -8.72
C PRO A 324 -38.48 19.28 -7.75
N ALA A 325 -38.60 19.95 -6.61
CA ALA A 325 -39.66 19.69 -5.65
C ALA A 325 -41.03 19.81 -6.34
N PRO A 326 -41.99 18.90 -6.07
CA PRO A 326 -43.33 19.02 -6.63
C PRO A 326 -43.98 20.30 -6.11
N THR A 327 -44.27 21.25 -7.00
CA THR A 327 -45.18 22.35 -6.70
C THR A 327 -46.55 21.76 -6.39
N THR A 328 -46.99 21.92 -5.15
CA THR A 328 -48.34 21.52 -4.71
C THR A 328 -49.36 22.58 -5.16
N PRO A 329 -50.61 22.19 -5.48
CA PRO A 329 -51.61 23.06 -6.13
C PRO A 329 -52.08 24.26 -5.31
#